data_AF-A0A9D5F443-F1
#
_entry.id   AF-A0A9D5F443-F1
#
_cell.length_a   1.000
_cell.length_b   1.000
_cell.length_c   1.000
_cell.angle_alpha   90.00
_cell.angle_beta   90.00
_cell.angle_gamma   90.00
#
_symmetry.space_group_name_H-M   'P 1'
#
loop_
_entity.id
_entity.type
_entity.pdbx_description
1 polymer ?
#
loop_
_entity_poly.entity_id
_entity_poly.type
_entity_poly.pdbx_seq_one_letter_code
_entity_poly.pdbx_strand_id
1 'polypeptide(L)' 'MSRKDPQFNLRLPEELKEWVEQNSKENCRSQTAEIVFWLTAAKKRQEQAAA' A
#
# COMPACT_ATOMS: atom_id res chain seq x y z
N MET A 1 -13.17 -16.32 9.62
CA MET A 1 -13.36 -14.86 9.75
C MET A 1 -13.10 -14.24 8.38
N SER A 2 -14.15 -14.13 7.58
CA SER A 2 -14.13 -13.71 6.17
C SER A 2 -13.67 -12.26 6.05
N ARG A 3 -12.40 -12.02 5.70
CA ARG A 3 -11.93 -10.71 5.26
C ARG A 3 -12.60 -10.43 3.90
N LYS A 4 -13.50 -9.46 3.90
CA LYS A 4 -14.34 -9.02 2.79
C LYS A 4 -13.61 -8.06 1.84
N ASP A 5 -12.28 -8.05 1.90
CA ASP A 5 -11.44 -7.20 1.07
C ASP A 5 -11.03 -7.97 -0.18
N PRO A 6 -11.39 -7.50 -1.39
CA PRO A 6 -10.95 -8.14 -2.63
C PRO A 6 -9.43 -8.20 -2.67
N GLN A 7 -8.90 -9.42 -2.72
CA GLN A 7 -7.46 -9.64 -2.80
C GLN A 7 -6.98 -9.19 -4.18
N PHE A 8 -6.41 -7.99 -4.22
CA PHE A 8 -5.88 -7.42 -5.46
C PHE A 8 -4.58 -8.17 -5.80
N ASN A 9 -4.65 -9.06 -6.79
CA ASN A 9 -3.46 -9.67 -7.38
C ASN A 9 -2.73 -8.63 -8.24
N LEU A 10 -2.11 -7.67 -7.57
CA LEU A 10 -1.32 -6.62 -8.20
C LEU A 10 -0.03 -7.27 -8.70
N ARG A 11 0.12 -7.37 -10.03
CA ARG A 11 1.41 -7.69 -10.65
C ARG A 11 2.30 -6.45 -10.52
N LEU A 12 2.93 -6.33 -9.36
CA LEU A 12 3.94 -5.32 -9.11
C LEU A 12 5.27 -5.79 -9.71
N PRO A 13 6.05 -4.88 -10.33
CA PRO A 13 7.46 -5.14 -10.59
C PRO A 13 8.18 -5.57 -9.30
N GLU A 14 9.12 -6.52 -9.39
CA GLU A 14 9.84 -7.04 -8.22
C GLU A 14 10.48 -5.93 -7.38
N GLU A 15 11.03 -4.90 -8.04
CA GLU A 15 11.64 -3.73 -7.40
C GLU A 15 10.68 -3.00 -6.45
N LEU A 16 9.42 -2.82 -6.86
CA LEU A 16 8.38 -2.19 -6.03
C LEU A 16 7.96 -3.09 -4.86
N LYS A 17 7.97 -4.40 -5.07
CA LYS A 17 7.64 -5.37 -4.03
C LYS A 17 8.73 -5.41 -2.96
N GLU A 18 9.99 -5.43 -3.35
CA GLU A 18 11.13 -5.41 -2.42
C GLU A 18 11.17 -4.12 -1.60
N TRP A 19 10.93 -2.98 -2.25
CA TRP A 19 10.87 -1.68 -1.59
C TRP A 19 9.72 -1.60 -0.56
N VAL A 20 8.53 -2.11 -0.90
CA VAL A 20 7.41 -2.22 0.04
C VAL A 20 7.72 -3.20 1.17
N GLU A 21 8.38 -4.32 0.88
CA GLU A 21 8.74 -5.30 1.89
C GLU A 21 9.72 -4.73 2.91
N GLN A 22 10.75 -4.01 2.45
CA GLN A 22 11.69 -3.30 3.34
C GLN A 22 10.97 -2.26 4.21
N ASN A 23 10.18 -1.37 3.61
CA ASN A 23 9.43 -0.37 4.35
C ASN A 23 8.48 -0.99 5.37
N SER A 24 7.78 -2.06 4.99
CA SER A 24 6.85 -2.76 5.88
C SER A 24 7.56 -3.39 7.09
N LYS A 25 8.76 -3.93 6.89
CA LYS A 25 9.62 -4.46 7.96
C LYS A 25 10.10 -3.34 8.88
N GLU A 26 10.51 -2.20 8.34
CA GLU A 26 10.91 -1.04 9.15
C GLU A 26 9.76 -0.43 9.95
N ASN A 27 8.57 -0.33 9.37
CA ASN A 27 7.39 0.25 10.02
C ASN A 27 6.60 -0.75 10.88
N CYS A 28 7.07 -1.98 11.07
CA CYS A 28 6.36 -3.06 11.78
C CYS A 28 4.91 -3.26 11.28
N ARG A 29 4.69 -3.06 9.98
CA ARG A 29 3.38 -3.18 9.32
C ARG A 29 3.40 -4.35 8.33
N SER A 30 2.22 -4.89 8.03
CA SER A 30 2.10 -5.85 6.92
C SER A 30 2.29 -5.13 5.59
N GLN A 31 2.90 -5.80 4.60
CA GLN A 31 3.10 -5.25 3.24
C GLN A 31 1.81 -4.62 2.68
N THR A 32 0.67 -5.28 2.91
CA THR A 32 -0.65 -4.78 2.50
C THR A 32 -1.05 -3.50 3.24
N ALA A 33 -0.82 -3.41 4.55
CA ALA A 33 -1.12 -2.20 5.32
C ALA A 33 -0.25 -1.01 4.89
N GLU A 34 1.01 -1.27 4.52
CA GLU A 34 1.92 -0.26 4.01
C GLU A 34 1.44 0.27 2.65
N ILE A 35 1.11 -0.63 1.71
CA ILE A 35 0.56 -0.25 0.39
C ILE A 35 -0.73 0.57 0.55
N VAL A 36 -1.64 0.13 1.44
CA VAL A 36 -2.89 0.85 1.70
C VAL A 36 -2.61 2.22 2.30
N PHE A 37 -1.65 2.34 3.23
CA PHE A 37 -1.26 3.62 3.81
C PHE A 37 -0.73 4.58 2.74
N TRP A 38 0.17 4.11 1.87
CA TRP A 38 0.72 4.90 0.77
C TRP A 38 -0.36 5.31 -0.25
N LEU A 39 -1.25 4.40 -0.64
CA LEU A 39 -2.38 4.69 -1.53
C LEU A 39 -3.33 5.73 -0.91
N THR A 40 -3.63 5.62 0.38
CA THR A 40 -4.51 6.56 1.08
C THR A 40 -3.86 7.93 1.20
N ALA A 41 -2.56 7.98 1.49
CA ALA A 41 -1.78 9.22 1.53
C ALA A 41 -1.70 9.88 0.14
N ALA A 42 -1.44 9.11 -0.92
CA ALA A 42 -1.42 9.59 -2.29
C ALA A 42 -2.79 10.12 -2.73
N LYS A 43 -3.87 9.39 -2.40
CA LYS A 43 -5.25 9.81 -2.66
C LYS A 43 -5.55 11.14 -1.96
N LYS A 44 -5.23 11.25 -0.67
CA LYS A 44 -5.46 12.47 0.11
C LYS A 44 -4.67 13.66 -0.44
N ARG A 45 -3.44 13.41 -0.93
CA ARG A 45 -2.61 14.43 -1.58
C ARG A 45 -3.17 14.89 -2.92
N GLN A 46 -3.73 13.99 -3.72
CA GLN A 46 -4.43 14.36 -4.96
C GLN A 46 -5.70 15.16 -4.68
N GLU A 47 -6.47 14.75 -3.68
CA GLU A 47 -7.70 15.45 -3.28
C GLU A 47 -7.40 16.87 -2.78
N GLN A 48 -6.31 17.04 -2.02
CA GLN A 48 -5.83 18.36 -1.60
C GLN A 48 -5.23 19.21 -2.72
N ALA A 49 -4.70 18.60 -3.77
CA ALA A 49 -4.16 19.33 -4.92
C ALA A 49 -5.25 19.71 -5.95
N ALA A 50 -6.41 19.05 -5.89
CA ALA A 50 -7.56 19.30 -6.74
C ALA A 50 -8.62 20.24 -6.11
N ALA A 51 -8.42 20.64 -4.84
CA ALA A 51 -9.24 21.60 -4.11
C ALA A 51 -8.55 22.98 -4.05
#